data_AF-A0A918REE0-F1
#
_entry.id   AF-A0A918REE0-F1
#
_cell.length_a   1.000
_cell.length_b   1.000
_cell.length_c   1.000
_cell.angle_alpha   90.00
_cell.angle_beta   90.00
_cell.angle_gamma   90.00
#
_symmetry.space_group_name_H-M   'P 1'
#
loop_
_entity.id
_entity.type
_entity.pdbx_description
1 polymer ?
#
loop_
_entity_poly.entity_id
_entity_poly.type
_entity_poly.pdbx_seq_one_letter_code
_entity_poly.pdbx_strand_id
1 'polypeptide(L)'
;MSCKSGNKKTSLTETTNRIGIRKFKVADENIKDSIVEYININGKEYANQIWIVDKKNDTIGGNYFDTFIMDTTELGKVTKLQFTLTKPTIKWESDMFVVLPDEEKLKEDFSNLSEIKLDTFHSFKNDGISNDKLLNLDLPLNHIVEFGIEYSTSGKKRIRGLIVERGKVKGKGYERRLFFDKTVYVKE
;
A
#
# COMPACT_ATOMS: atom_id res chain seq x y z
N MET A 1 -42.27 33.25 6.01
CA MET A 1 -41.03 33.27 5.23
C MET A 1 -40.22 32.03 5.57
N SER A 2 -40.15 31.08 4.65
CA SER A 2 -39.45 29.79 4.81
C SER A 2 -38.11 29.91 4.11
N CYS A 3 -37.02 29.97 4.87
CA CYS A 3 -35.66 29.91 4.32
C CYS A 3 -35.25 28.43 4.23
N LYS A 4 -35.43 27.83 3.05
CA LYS A 4 -34.77 26.58 2.68
C LYS A 4 -33.34 26.93 2.27
N SER A 5 -32.37 26.73 3.16
CA SER A 5 -30.96 26.72 2.76
C SER A 5 -30.70 25.43 1.97
N GLY A 6 -30.36 25.58 0.69
CA GLY A 6 -29.93 24.49 -0.15
C GLY A 6 -28.60 23.94 0.36
N ASN A 7 -28.64 22.82 1.06
CA ASN A 7 -27.46 22.00 1.32
C ASN A 7 -26.96 21.42 -0.01
N LYS A 8 -26.13 22.17 -0.74
CA LYS A 8 -25.24 21.60 -1.74
C LYS A 8 -24.19 20.80 -0.99
N LYS A 9 -24.51 19.53 -0.77
CA LYS A 9 -23.56 18.51 -0.33
C LYS A 9 -22.61 18.27 -1.50
N THR A 10 -21.55 19.06 -1.60
CA THR A 10 -20.39 18.74 -2.43
C THR A 10 -19.76 17.50 -1.84
N SER A 11 -20.29 16.33 -2.21
CA SER A 11 -19.56 15.08 -2.04
C SER A 11 -18.33 15.19 -2.93
N LEU A 12 -17.19 15.52 -2.32
CA LEU A 12 -15.90 15.16 -2.88
C LEU A 12 -15.94 13.65 -3.04
N THR A 13 -16.32 13.17 -4.23
CA THR A 13 -16.11 11.80 -4.62
C THR A 13 -14.62 11.56 -4.46
N GLU A 14 -14.24 10.78 -3.45
CA GLU A 14 -12.89 10.26 -3.29
C GLU A 14 -12.57 9.45 -4.54
N THR A 15 -11.94 10.08 -5.53
CA THR A 15 -11.42 9.39 -6.70
C THR A 15 -10.16 8.67 -6.25
N THR A 16 -10.35 7.49 -5.67
CA THR A 16 -9.26 6.53 -5.52
C THR A 16 -9.00 5.91 -6.88
N ASN A 17 -7.73 5.73 -7.27
CA ASN A 17 -7.41 4.96 -8.48
C ASN A 17 -7.79 3.49 -8.36
N ARG A 18 -8.14 3.05 -7.16
CA ARG A 18 -8.75 1.76 -6.92
C ARG A 18 -10.04 1.67 -7.73
N ILE A 19 -10.01 0.84 -8.78
CA ILE A 19 -11.15 0.59 -9.64
C ILE A 19 -12.17 -0.29 -8.91
N GLY A 20 -11.67 -1.17 -8.03
CA GLY A 20 -12.50 -1.98 -7.15
C GLY A 20 -11.88 -3.33 -6.84
N ILE A 21 -12.62 -4.14 -6.10
CA ILE A 21 -12.28 -5.54 -5.82
C ILE A 21 -13.25 -6.42 -6.60
N ARG A 22 -12.72 -7.39 -7.36
CA ARG A 22 -13.52 -8.43 -8.03
C ARG A 22 -13.23 -9.78 -7.40
N LYS A 23 -14.28 -10.60 -7.31
CA LYS A 23 -14.22 -11.94 -6.72
C LYS A 23 -14.52 -12.97 -7.80
N PHE A 24 -13.61 -13.91 -7.99
CA PHE A 24 -13.69 -14.96 -9.00
C PHE A 24 -13.80 -16.31 -8.31
N LYS A 25 -14.81 -17.10 -8.65
CA LYS A 25 -14.88 -18.49 -8.21
C LYS A 25 -13.83 -19.31 -8.96
N VAL A 26 -13.09 -20.15 -8.24
CA VAL A 26 -12.07 -21.01 -8.83
C VAL A 26 -12.61 -22.44 -8.88
N ALA A 27 -12.45 -23.10 -10.03
CA ALA A 27 -12.79 -24.51 -10.22
C ALA A 27 -11.66 -25.39 -9.67
N ASP A 28 -11.42 -25.30 -8.37
CA ASP A 28 -10.43 -26.08 -7.62
C ASP A 28 -11.10 -26.62 -6.35
N GLU A 29 -10.70 -27.82 -5.95
CA GLU A 29 -11.32 -28.55 -4.83
C GLU A 29 -11.03 -27.88 -3.49
N ASN A 30 -9.88 -27.21 -3.36
CA ASN A 30 -9.41 -26.59 -2.12
C ASN A 30 -9.62 -25.07 -2.11
N ILE A 31 -9.61 -24.42 -3.29
CA ILE A 31 -9.80 -22.97 -3.40
C ILE A 31 -11.29 -22.65 -3.57
N LYS A 32 -11.80 -21.72 -2.76
CA LYS A 32 -13.15 -21.19 -2.92
C LYS A 32 -13.17 -20.06 -3.94
N ASP A 33 -12.33 -19.05 -3.69
CA ASP A 33 -12.39 -17.77 -4.40
C ASP A 33 -10.99 -17.17 -4.58
N SER A 34 -10.81 -16.45 -5.68
CA SER A 34 -9.72 -15.51 -5.89
C SER A 34 -10.29 -14.10 -5.85
N ILE A 35 -9.77 -13.27 -4.95
CA ILE A 35 -10.17 -11.87 -4.77
C ILE A 35 -9.06 -11.01 -5.34
N VAL A 36 -9.37 -10.15 -6.31
CA VAL A 36 -8.39 -9.30 -7.00
C VAL A 36 -8.77 -7.84 -6.83
N GLU A 37 -7.85 -7.05 -6.29
CA GLU A 37 -7.92 -5.59 -6.30
C GLU A 37 -7.35 -5.06 -7.61
N TYR A 38 -8.10 -4.18 -8.26
CA TYR A 38 -7.68 -3.49 -9.48
C TYR A 38 -7.42 -2.01 -9.22
N ILE A 39 -6.40 -1.47 -9.87
CA ILE A 39 -6.01 -0.07 -9.81
C ILE A 39 -5.80 0.50 -11.23
N ASN A 40 -6.17 1.76 -11.44
CA ASN A 40 -5.86 2.49 -12.67
C ASN A 40 -4.47 3.11 -12.57
N ILE A 41 -3.58 2.77 -13.51
CA ILE A 41 -2.28 3.41 -13.66
C ILE A 41 -2.15 3.87 -15.11
N ASN A 42 -1.90 5.16 -15.33
CA ASN A 42 -1.75 5.73 -16.67
C ASN A 42 -2.91 5.33 -17.63
N GLY A 43 -4.15 5.44 -17.13
CA GLY A 43 -5.36 5.09 -17.87
C GLY A 43 -5.61 3.60 -18.10
N LYS A 44 -4.76 2.70 -17.58
CA LYS A 44 -4.88 1.25 -17.75
C LYS A 44 -5.21 0.56 -16.42
N GLU A 45 -6.06 -0.47 -16.49
CA GLU A 45 -6.41 -1.32 -15.35
C GLU A 45 -5.30 -2.35 -15.09
N TYR A 46 -4.82 -2.41 -13.84
CA TYR A 46 -3.81 -3.36 -13.36
C TYR A 46 -4.32 -4.13 -12.16
N ALA A 47 -4.04 -5.44 -12.11
CA ALA A 47 -4.21 -6.23 -10.89
C ALA A 47 -3.13 -5.84 -9.89
N ASN A 48 -3.55 -5.25 -8.77
CA ASN A 48 -2.67 -4.77 -7.71
C ASN A 48 -2.41 -5.88 -6.68
N GLN A 49 -3.45 -6.30 -5.97
CA GLN A 49 -3.38 -7.33 -4.93
C GLN A 49 -4.30 -8.50 -5.25
N ILE A 50 -3.87 -9.70 -4.88
CA ILE A 50 -4.65 -10.93 -5.05
C ILE A 50 -4.66 -11.67 -3.72
N TRP A 51 -5.83 -12.11 -3.29
CA TRP A 51 -6.00 -13.02 -2.16
C TRP A 51 -6.64 -14.31 -2.67
N ILE A 52 -6.06 -15.44 -2.33
CA ILE A 52 -6.62 -16.77 -2.60
C ILE A 52 -7.22 -17.29 -1.30
N VAL A 53 -8.51 -17.57 -1.34
CA VAL A 53 -9.31 -17.95 -0.17
C VAL A 53 -9.79 -19.39 -0.31
N ASP A 54 -9.59 -20.18 0.73
CA ASP A 54 -10.00 -21.59 0.77
C ASP A 54 -11.51 -21.76 1.09
N LYS A 55 -12.00 -23.00 1.13
CA LYS A 55 -13.40 -23.29 1.44
C LYS A 55 -13.81 -22.90 2.87
N LYS A 56 -12.86 -22.79 3.81
CA LYS A 56 -13.08 -22.34 5.20
C LYS A 56 -13.10 -20.81 5.34
N ASN A 57 -12.82 -20.10 4.26
CA ASN A 57 -12.63 -18.64 4.19
C ASN A 57 -11.29 -18.15 4.73
N ASP A 58 -10.29 -19.03 4.82
CA ASP A 58 -8.93 -18.66 5.20
C ASP A 58 -8.16 -18.17 3.98
N THR A 59 -7.36 -17.11 4.14
CA THR A 59 -6.45 -16.65 3.08
C THR A 59 -5.24 -17.57 3.03
N ILE A 60 -5.15 -18.40 2.00
CA ILE A 60 -4.11 -19.43 1.86
C ILE A 60 -3.01 -19.04 0.87
N GLY A 61 -3.20 -17.98 0.10
CA GLY A 61 -2.21 -17.53 -0.88
C GLY A 61 -2.55 -16.23 -1.57
N GLY A 62 -1.85 -15.97 -2.67
CA GLY A 62 -1.96 -14.74 -3.46
C GLY A 62 -0.72 -13.85 -3.34
N ASN A 63 -0.91 -12.56 -3.57
CA ASN A 63 0.11 -11.53 -3.50
C ASN A 63 -0.50 -10.26 -2.91
N TYR A 64 -0.18 -9.99 -1.66
CA TYR A 64 -0.76 -8.85 -0.95
C TYR A 64 0.22 -8.37 0.10
N PHE A 65 -0.05 -7.17 0.58
CA PHE A 65 0.67 -6.55 1.66
C PHE A 65 -0.32 -6.09 2.72
N ASP A 66 0.15 -6.05 3.97
CA ASP A 66 -0.57 -5.46 5.08
C ASP A 66 0.04 -4.10 5.41
N THR A 67 -0.79 -3.22 5.96
CA THR A 67 -0.37 -1.89 6.39
C THR A 67 -0.88 -1.60 7.79
N PHE A 68 0.00 -1.10 8.64
CA PHE A 68 -0.39 -0.47 9.89
C PHE A 68 -0.15 1.03 9.77
N ILE A 69 -1.24 1.79 9.74
CA ILE A 69 -1.25 3.25 9.69
C ILE A 69 -2.37 3.70 10.63
N MET A 70 -2.08 4.63 11.54
CA MET A 70 -3.12 5.17 12.41
C MET A 70 -4.08 6.03 11.59
N ASP A 71 -5.39 5.79 11.72
CA ASP A 71 -6.41 6.59 11.03
C ASP A 71 -6.40 8.06 11.47
N THR A 72 -5.89 8.34 12.66
CA THR A 72 -5.80 9.68 13.25
C THR A 72 -4.48 9.88 13.97
N THR A 73 -3.91 11.07 13.85
CA THR A 73 -2.68 11.51 14.50
C THR A 73 -2.81 12.96 14.97
N GLU A 74 -1.88 13.46 15.79
CA GLU A 74 -1.84 14.87 16.22
C GLU A 74 -0.80 15.65 15.40
N LEU A 75 -1.03 16.94 15.22
CA LEU A 75 -0.13 17.85 14.55
C LEU A 75 1.24 17.89 15.27
N GLY A 76 2.33 17.87 14.50
CA GLY A 76 3.69 17.81 15.06
C GLY A 76 4.08 16.47 15.70
N LYS A 77 3.18 15.48 15.76
CA LYS A 77 3.54 14.11 16.12
C LYS A 77 3.93 13.30 14.89
N VAL A 78 4.96 12.48 15.04
CA VAL A 78 5.36 11.52 14.02
C VAL A 78 4.30 10.44 13.89
N THR A 79 3.68 10.38 12.71
CA THR A 79 2.77 9.30 12.33
C THR A 79 3.59 8.14 11.85
N LYS A 80 3.49 6.99 12.51
CA LYS A 80 4.19 5.78 12.10
C LYS A 80 3.40 5.05 11.02
N LEU A 81 4.10 4.63 9.98
CA LEU A 81 3.58 3.77 8.93
C LEU A 81 4.43 2.51 8.89
N GLN A 82 3.78 1.37 8.86
CA GLN A 82 4.43 0.08 8.63
C GLN A 82 3.76 -0.64 7.47
N PHE A 83 4.58 -1.19 6.58
CA PHE A 83 4.16 -1.99 5.44
C PHE A 83 4.82 -3.35 5.55
N THR A 84 4.04 -4.41 5.41
CA THR A 84 4.51 -5.80 5.44
C THR A 84 4.12 -6.50 4.15
N LEU A 85 5.08 -6.98 3.38
CA LEU A 85 4.81 -7.81 2.21
C LEU A 85 4.53 -9.25 2.66
N THR A 86 3.26 -9.52 2.97
CA THR A 86 2.83 -10.77 3.59
C THR A 86 2.95 -11.99 2.66
N LYS A 87 2.81 -11.79 1.35
CA LYS A 87 3.02 -12.83 0.34
C LYS A 87 3.87 -12.30 -0.83
N PRO A 88 5.20 -12.51 -0.81
CA PRO A 88 6.07 -12.16 -1.93
C PRO A 88 5.75 -13.02 -3.15
N THR A 89 5.83 -12.43 -4.34
CA THR A 89 5.57 -13.13 -5.61
C THR A 89 6.86 -13.65 -6.26
N ILE A 90 7.98 -12.97 -6.04
CA ILE A 90 9.26 -13.33 -6.66
C ILE A 90 9.84 -14.52 -5.91
N LYS A 91 10.19 -14.35 -4.64
CA LYS A 91 10.70 -15.36 -3.70
C LYS A 91 10.66 -14.84 -2.26
N TRP A 92 10.80 -15.72 -1.26
CA TRP A 92 10.92 -15.29 0.13
C TRP A 92 12.22 -14.52 0.42
N GLU A 93 13.28 -14.72 -0.35
CA GLU A 93 14.54 -13.98 -0.20
C GLU A 93 14.55 -12.63 -0.95
N SER A 94 13.45 -12.25 -1.63
CA SER A 94 13.35 -10.93 -2.26
C SER A 94 13.40 -9.82 -1.22
N ASP A 95 13.88 -8.64 -1.57
CA ASP A 95 13.83 -7.49 -0.69
C ASP A 95 12.66 -6.60 -1.06
N MET A 96 12.09 -5.90 -0.08
CA MET A 96 11.10 -4.86 -0.32
C MET A 96 11.58 -3.47 0.07
N PHE A 97 11.01 -2.47 -0.58
CA PHE A 97 11.12 -1.07 -0.17
C PHE A 97 9.84 -0.32 -0.54
N VAL A 98 9.57 0.77 0.16
CA VAL A 98 8.44 1.67 -0.10
C VAL A 98 8.97 2.90 -0.83
N VAL A 99 8.27 3.32 -1.87
CA VAL A 99 8.53 4.55 -2.61
C VAL A 99 7.37 5.51 -2.36
N LEU A 100 7.70 6.69 -1.84
CA LEU A 100 6.78 7.78 -1.63
C LEU A 100 7.08 8.94 -2.60
N PRO A 101 6.18 9.25 -3.53
CA PRO A 101 6.25 10.46 -4.32
C PRO A 101 5.88 11.71 -3.51
N ASP A 102 6.26 12.87 -4.04
CA ASP A 102 5.68 14.16 -3.67
C ASP A 102 4.16 14.17 -3.99
N GLU A 103 3.33 14.04 -2.96
CA GLU A 103 1.87 13.90 -3.05
C GLU A 103 1.20 15.08 -3.77
N GLU A 104 1.74 16.30 -3.65
CA GLU A 104 1.18 17.50 -4.29
C GLU A 104 1.41 17.49 -5.81
N LYS A 105 2.45 16.80 -6.27
CA LYS A 105 2.80 16.69 -7.69
C LYS A 105 2.32 15.39 -8.33
N LEU A 106 1.99 14.37 -7.54
CA LEU A 106 1.54 13.09 -8.05
C LEU A 106 0.19 13.22 -8.76
N LYS A 107 0.15 12.87 -10.05
CA LYS A 107 -1.10 12.73 -10.80
C LYS A 107 -1.93 11.59 -10.22
N GLU A 108 -3.25 11.73 -10.28
CA GLU A 108 -4.17 10.70 -9.76
C GLU A 108 -3.75 9.31 -10.24
N ASP A 109 -3.67 9.07 -11.55
CA ASP A 109 -3.35 7.76 -12.12
C ASP A 109 -1.86 7.33 -12.04
N PHE A 110 -1.04 7.95 -11.20
CA PHE A 110 0.39 7.67 -11.04
C PHE A 110 1.22 7.81 -12.34
N SER A 111 0.69 8.42 -13.41
CA SER A 111 1.34 8.47 -14.72
C SER A 111 2.66 9.24 -14.74
N ASN A 112 2.91 10.12 -13.77
CA ASN A 112 4.13 10.93 -13.66
C ASN A 112 5.11 10.46 -12.59
N LEU A 113 5.00 9.22 -12.08
CA LEU A 113 5.91 8.71 -11.05
C LEU A 113 7.40 8.83 -11.42
N SER A 114 7.76 8.69 -12.70
CA SER A 114 9.16 8.83 -13.17
C SER A 114 9.62 10.28 -13.33
N GLU A 115 8.73 11.25 -13.19
CA GLU A 115 8.99 12.67 -13.47
C GLU A 115 9.09 13.53 -12.20
N ILE A 116 8.67 12.99 -11.06
CA ILE A 116 8.60 13.70 -9.78
C ILE A 116 9.64 13.17 -8.79
N LYS A 117 9.90 13.95 -7.74
CA LYS A 117 10.76 13.52 -6.64
C LYS A 117 10.12 12.31 -5.95
N LEU A 118 10.95 11.30 -5.70
CA LEU A 118 10.60 10.09 -4.98
C LEU A 118 11.53 9.95 -3.78
N ASP A 119 10.96 9.67 -2.61
CA ASP A 119 11.69 9.21 -1.43
C ASP A 119 11.56 7.68 -1.32
N THR A 120 12.60 7.00 -0.87
CA THR A 120 12.64 5.52 -0.78
C THR A 120 12.97 5.09 0.64
N PHE A 121 12.16 4.18 1.19
CA PHE A 121 12.30 3.61 2.52
C PHE A 121 12.58 2.12 2.40
N HIS A 122 13.74 1.70 2.89
CA HIS A 122 14.17 0.31 2.82
C HIS A 122 13.59 -0.53 3.96
N SER A 123 13.51 -1.84 3.74
CA SER A 123 13.05 -2.80 4.75
C SER A 123 13.96 -2.80 5.99
N PHE A 124 13.50 -3.29 7.14
CA PHE A 124 14.30 -3.42 8.37
C PHE A 124 15.63 -4.16 8.18
N LYS A 125 15.71 -5.12 7.26
CA LYS A 125 16.98 -5.78 6.93
C LYS A 125 18.01 -4.84 6.28
N ASN A 126 17.56 -3.83 5.55
CA ASN A 126 18.32 -3.02 4.60
C ASN A 126 18.27 -1.51 4.91
N ASP A 127 17.65 -1.10 6.01
CA ASP A 127 17.49 0.32 6.41
C ASP A 127 18.77 0.91 7.05
N GLY A 128 19.77 0.06 7.34
CA GLY A 128 21.02 0.45 7.97
C GLY A 128 20.94 0.63 9.48
N ILE A 129 19.81 0.29 10.11
CA ILE A 129 19.57 0.41 11.55
C ILE A 129 19.58 -0.98 12.17
N SER A 130 20.56 -1.26 13.05
CA SER A 130 20.58 -2.55 13.76
C SER A 130 19.40 -2.63 14.72
N ASN A 131 18.55 -3.63 14.52
CA ASN A 131 17.41 -3.93 15.36
C ASN A 131 17.56 -5.32 16.00
N ASP A 132 18.55 -5.46 16.88
CA ASP A 132 18.94 -6.74 17.49
C ASP A 132 17.79 -7.46 18.19
N LYS A 133 16.81 -6.70 18.70
CA LYS A 133 15.60 -7.24 19.34
C LYS A 133 14.68 -7.97 18.35
N LEU A 134 14.67 -7.57 17.08
CA LEU A 134 13.82 -8.17 16.05
C LEU A 134 14.45 -9.43 15.44
N LEU A 135 15.76 -9.60 15.53
CA LEU A 135 16.48 -10.77 15.01
C LEU A 135 15.99 -12.08 15.65
N ASN A 136 15.46 -12.02 16.87
CA ASN A 136 14.98 -13.19 17.61
C ASN A 136 13.50 -13.53 17.35
N LEU A 137 12.78 -12.75 16.53
CA LEU A 137 11.32 -12.84 16.41
C LEU A 137 10.80 -13.62 15.19
N ASP A 138 11.66 -14.34 14.46
CA ASP A 138 11.31 -15.07 13.22
C ASP A 138 10.42 -14.24 12.26
N LEU A 139 10.77 -12.96 12.13
CA LEU A 139 10.06 -12.01 11.27
C LEU A 139 10.75 -11.93 9.90
N PRO A 140 9.99 -11.76 8.80
CA PRO A 140 10.56 -11.54 7.49
C PRO A 140 11.07 -10.10 7.36
N LEU A 141 12.23 -9.79 7.96
CA LEU A 141 12.76 -8.42 8.06
C LEU A 141 13.08 -7.75 6.70
N ASN A 142 13.27 -8.54 5.65
CA ASN A 142 13.36 -8.09 4.25
C ASN A 142 12.01 -7.65 3.66
N HIS A 143 10.92 -7.99 4.32
CA HIS A 143 9.53 -7.74 3.92
C HIS A 143 8.77 -6.84 4.91
N ILE A 144 9.46 -6.09 5.76
CA ILE A 144 8.85 -5.12 6.65
C ILE A 144 9.56 -3.78 6.47
N VAL A 145 8.82 -2.73 6.17
CA VAL A 145 9.30 -1.34 6.07
C VAL A 145 8.52 -0.51 7.08
N GLU A 146 9.23 0.24 7.93
CA GLU A 146 8.62 1.19 8.86
C GLU A 146 9.28 2.56 8.74
N PHE A 147 8.48 3.62 8.72
CA PHE A 147 8.98 4.99 8.73
C PHE A 147 7.95 5.94 9.34
N GLY A 148 8.38 7.16 9.60
CA GLY A 148 7.56 8.23 10.18
C GLY A 148 7.29 9.35 9.19
N ILE A 149 6.08 9.90 9.21
CA ILE A 149 5.74 11.17 8.56
C ILE A 149 5.31 12.15 9.64
N GLU A 150 5.92 13.34 9.65
CA GLU A 150 5.47 14.47 10.43
C GLU A 150 4.70 15.44 9.52
N TYR A 151 3.52 15.87 9.98
CA TYR A 151 2.66 16.77 9.21
C TYR A 151 2.80 18.21 9.72
N SER A 152 2.93 19.15 8.78
CA SER A 152 3.01 20.59 9.08
C SER A 152 1.64 21.27 9.21
N THR A 153 0.56 20.60 8.83
CA THR A 153 -0.81 21.16 8.84
C THR A 153 -1.83 20.10 9.25
N SER A 154 -2.90 20.53 9.91
CA SER A 154 -4.03 19.68 10.32
C SER A 154 -4.93 19.29 9.15
N GLY A 155 -5.93 18.44 9.42
CA GLY A 155 -6.95 18.00 8.48
C GLY A 155 -6.67 16.65 7.84
N LYS A 156 -7.47 16.32 6.82
CA LYS A 156 -7.35 15.05 6.07
C LYS A 156 -6.11 15.07 5.18
N LYS A 157 -5.22 14.10 5.36
CA LYS A 157 -4.02 13.89 4.56
C LYS A 157 -4.15 12.60 3.77
N ARG A 158 -3.72 12.63 2.52
CA ARG A 158 -3.66 11.46 1.64
C ARG A 158 -2.20 11.05 1.51
N ILE A 159 -1.97 9.75 1.46
CA ILE A 159 -0.64 9.16 1.33
C ILE A 159 -0.74 8.10 0.24
N ARG A 160 -0.15 8.39 -0.92
CA ARG A 160 -0.07 7.47 -2.04
C ARG A 160 1.37 7.09 -2.31
N GLY A 161 1.56 5.89 -2.84
CA GLY A 161 2.89 5.41 -3.17
C GLY A 161 2.85 3.98 -3.68
N LEU A 162 4.02 3.35 -3.67
CA LEU A 162 4.13 1.95 -4.03
C LEU A 162 5.11 1.19 -3.14
N ILE A 163 4.79 -0.07 -2.89
CA ILE A 163 5.72 -1.08 -2.41
C ILE A 163 6.37 -1.71 -3.65
N VAL A 164 7.68 -1.84 -3.61
CA VAL A 164 8.46 -2.53 -4.63
C VAL A 164 9.04 -3.80 -4.01
N GLU A 165 8.72 -4.95 -4.60
CA GLU A 165 9.41 -6.21 -4.35
C GLU A 165 10.48 -6.38 -5.43
N ARG A 166 11.73 -6.62 -5.02
CA ARG A 166 12.85 -6.82 -5.94
C ARG A 166 13.61 -8.09 -5.58
N GLY A 167 13.90 -8.91 -6.60
CA GLY A 167 14.62 -10.15 -6.39
C GLY A 167 15.20 -10.72 -7.67
N LYS A 168 15.75 -11.95 -7.60
CA LYS A 168 16.31 -12.66 -8.75
C LYS A 168 15.68 -14.03 -8.93
N VAL A 169 15.32 -14.37 -10.17
CA VAL A 169 14.85 -15.71 -10.55
C VAL A 169 15.75 -16.20 -11.69
N LYS A 170 16.40 -17.36 -11.49
CA LYS A 170 17.37 -17.94 -12.44
C LYS A 170 18.43 -16.92 -12.90
N GLY A 171 18.95 -16.12 -11.97
CA GLY A 171 19.97 -15.09 -12.22
C GLY A 171 19.45 -13.78 -12.84
N LYS A 172 18.21 -13.73 -13.34
CA LYS A 172 17.61 -12.51 -13.90
C LYS A 172 16.94 -11.69 -12.80
N GLY A 173 17.11 -10.37 -12.83
CA GLY A 173 16.46 -9.44 -11.91
C GLY A 173 14.98 -9.26 -12.26
N TYR A 174 14.13 -9.25 -11.24
CA TYR A 174 12.71 -8.99 -11.35
C TYR A 174 12.33 -7.89 -10.36
N GLU A 175 11.38 -7.07 -10.77
CA GLU A 175 10.75 -6.05 -9.95
C GLU A 175 9.25 -6.18 -10.09
N ARG A 176 8.56 -6.10 -8.96
CA ARG A 176 7.10 -6.05 -8.88
C ARG A 176 6.69 -4.83 -8.08
N ARG A 177 5.63 -4.16 -8.52
CA ARG A 177 5.11 -2.93 -7.91
C ARG A 177 3.68 -3.17 -7.41
N LEU A 178 3.42 -2.71 -6.20
CA LEU A 178 2.14 -2.75 -5.49
C LEU A 178 1.80 -1.33 -5.07
N PHE A 179 0.69 -0.80 -5.52
CA PHE A 179 0.29 0.58 -5.24
C PHE A 179 -0.58 0.66 -3.99
N PHE A 180 -0.50 1.76 -3.26
CA PHE A 180 -1.39 2.04 -2.14
C PHE A 180 -1.90 3.48 -2.17
N ASP A 181 -3.06 3.66 -1.56
CA ASP A 181 -3.74 4.94 -1.40
C ASP A 181 -4.43 4.92 -0.03
N LYS A 182 -3.92 5.73 0.89
CA LYS A 182 -4.32 5.75 2.29
C LYS A 182 -4.64 7.17 2.72
N THR A 183 -5.50 7.28 3.72
CA THR A 183 -5.89 8.56 4.32
C THR A 183 -5.55 8.53 5.80
N VAL A 184 -5.03 9.63 6.32
CA VAL A 184 -4.81 9.88 7.75
C VAL A 184 -5.46 11.21 8.11
N TYR A 185 -6.11 11.29 9.26
CA TYR A 185 -6.63 12.55 9.78
C TYR A 185 -5.67 13.15 10.83
N VAL A 186 -5.19 14.37 10.58
CA VAL A 186 -4.31 15.10 11.50
C VAL A 186 -5.16 16.07 12.33
N LYS A 187 -5.22 15.83 13.63
CA LYS A 187 -5.85 16.73 14.61
C LYS A 187 -4.89 17.85 14.98
N GLU A 188 -5.45 18.99 15.38
CA GLU A 188 -4.69 20.05 16.06
C GLU A 188 -4.17 19.59 17.43
#